data_AF-A0A5C7ISP8-F1
#
_entry.id   AF-A0A5C7ISP8-F1
#
_cell.length_a   1.000
_cell.length_b   1.000
_cell.length_c   1.000
_cell.angle_alpha   90.00
_cell.angle_beta   90.00
_cell.angle_gamma   90.00
#
_symmetry.space_group_name_H-M   'P 1'
#
loop_
_entity.id
_entity.type
_entity.pdbx_description
1 polymer ?
#
loop_
_entity_poly.entity_id
_entity_poly.type
_entity_poly.pdbx_seq_one_letter_code
_entity_poly.pdbx_strand_id
1 'polypeptide(L)'
;MSASSGGAHKMLFSSSETLKKRFTFEGSKISALKEKIGNRPSRFEAVFAVIWGAVAAAKREGDDLVATIPVNLRRRMNPPLLDQCFGNIHTIIQANWPTEETTSYSSVTEKIHELISMEYNGKFPLLGDALESFFLSNHIKR
;
A
#
# COMPACT_ATOMS: atom_id res chain seq x y z
N MET A 1 -46.56 20.78 -15.75
CA MET A 1 -45.13 21.17 -15.88
C MET A 1 -44.70 21.78 -14.55
N SER A 2 -43.87 21.09 -13.76
CA SER A 2 -43.14 21.70 -12.64
C SER A 2 -41.74 21.11 -12.61
N ALA A 3 -40.74 21.98 -12.73
CA ALA A 3 -39.34 21.59 -12.80
C ALA A 3 -38.73 21.45 -11.40
N SER A 4 -38.01 20.34 -11.22
CA SER A 4 -36.75 20.15 -10.48
C SER A 4 -36.37 21.19 -9.41
N SER A 5 -36.26 20.74 -8.16
CA SER A 5 -35.18 21.19 -7.27
C SER A 5 -34.30 19.99 -6.95
N GLY A 6 -33.29 19.76 -7.79
CA GLY A 6 -32.20 18.84 -7.48
C GLY A 6 -31.52 19.30 -6.20
N GLY A 7 -31.68 18.52 -5.14
CA GLY A 7 -30.91 18.68 -3.91
C GLY A 7 -29.45 18.44 -4.21
N ALA A 8 -28.65 19.50 -4.24
CA ALA A 8 -27.21 19.37 -4.23
C ALA A 8 -26.84 18.64 -2.93
N HIS A 9 -26.38 17.39 -3.06
CA HIS A 9 -25.62 16.72 -2.00
C HIS A 9 -24.38 17.57 -1.75
N LYS A 10 -24.46 18.48 -0.79
CA LYS A 10 -23.35 19.26 -0.28
C LYS A 10 -22.39 18.27 0.36
N MET A 11 -21.41 17.82 -0.42
CA MET A 11 -20.26 17.07 0.07
C MET A 11 -19.47 18.04 0.94
N LEU A 12 -19.85 18.09 2.22
CA LEU A 12 -19.13 18.82 3.25
C LEU A 12 -17.84 18.03 3.50
N PHE A 13 -16.82 18.27 2.68
CA PHE A 13 -15.46 18.16 3.19
C PHE A 13 -15.33 19.23 4.26
N SER A 14 -15.56 18.88 5.52
CA SER A 14 -15.02 19.68 6.61
C SER A 14 -13.51 19.71 6.36
N SER A 15 -12.96 20.88 6.08
CA SER A 15 -11.53 21.06 5.90
C SER A 15 -10.85 20.82 7.24
N SER A 16 -10.64 19.54 7.60
CA SER A 16 -9.77 19.18 8.69
C SER A 16 -8.38 19.65 8.32
N GLU A 17 -7.79 20.48 9.17
CA GLU A 17 -6.46 21.03 8.95
C GLU A 17 -5.45 19.87 8.91
N THR A 18 -5.07 19.46 7.70
CA THR A 18 -4.13 18.36 7.50
C THR A 18 -2.71 18.91 7.51
N LEU A 19 -1.97 18.61 8.58
CA LEU A 19 -0.56 18.98 8.69
C LEU A 19 0.34 17.97 7.94
N LYS A 20 1.31 18.48 7.19
CA LYS A 20 2.33 17.66 6.51
C LYS A 20 3.68 17.88 7.18
N LYS A 21 4.33 16.80 7.61
CA LYS A 21 5.68 16.82 8.20
C LYS A 21 6.59 15.82 7.50
N ARG A 22 7.87 16.18 7.36
CA ARG A 22 8.91 15.28 6.85
C ARG A 22 9.61 14.60 8.02
N PHE A 23 9.51 13.27 8.08
CA PHE A 23 10.24 12.45 9.04
C PHE A 23 11.47 11.84 8.35
N THR A 24 12.65 12.10 8.89
CA THR A 24 13.92 11.59 8.35
C THR A 24 14.43 10.43 9.19
N PHE A 25 14.65 9.28 8.55
CA PHE A 25 15.23 8.09 9.17
C PHE A 25 16.68 7.94 8.73
N GLU A 26 17.61 8.12 9.65
CA GLU A 26 19.05 8.00 9.38
C GLU A 26 19.45 6.53 9.14
N GLY A 27 20.49 6.34 8.33
CA GLY A 27 21.00 5.00 8.00
C GLY A 27 21.37 4.18 9.24
N SER A 28 22.02 4.80 10.23
CA SER A 28 22.35 4.19 11.52
C SER A 28 21.11 3.70 12.28
N LYS A 29 20.06 4.53 12.35
CA LYS A 29 18.79 4.20 13.01
C LYS A 29 18.04 3.08 12.29
N ILE A 30 18.07 3.08 10.96
CA ILE A 30 17.50 1.99 10.16
C ILE A 30 18.26 0.68 10.42
N SER A 31 19.59 0.70 10.46
CA SER A 31 20.38 -0.50 10.74
C SER A 31 20.06 -1.07 12.12
N ALA A 32 20.04 -0.24 13.16
CA ALA A 32 19.66 -0.64 14.51
C ALA A 32 18.22 -1.19 14.57
N LEU A 33 17.30 -0.58 13.81
CA LEU A 33 15.92 -1.07 13.71
C LEU A 33 15.84 -2.44 13.04
N LYS A 34 16.58 -2.65 11.95
CA LYS A 34 16.65 -3.96 11.26
C LYS A 34 17.22 -5.05 12.16
N GLU A 35 18.23 -4.73 12.96
CA GLU A 35 18.80 -5.66 13.96
C GLU A 35 17.77 -6.01 15.04
N LYS A 36 17.04 -5.01 15.55
CA LYS A 36 15.99 -5.20 16.55
C LYS A 36 14.83 -6.07 16.03
N ILE A 37 14.45 -5.90 14.77
CA ILE A 37 13.34 -6.67 14.16
C ILE A 37 13.74 -8.15 13.95
N GLY A 38 15.01 -8.44 13.67
CA GLY A 38 15.43 -9.77 13.25
C GLY A 38 15.05 -10.05 11.78
N ASN A 39 15.24 -11.27 11.28
CA ASN A 39 14.78 -11.73 9.95
C ASN A 39 15.22 -10.89 8.71
N ARG A 40 16.18 -9.98 8.86
CA ARG A 40 16.78 -9.16 7.78
C ARG A 40 15.75 -8.42 6.88
N PRO A 41 14.84 -7.60 7.42
CA PRO A 41 13.85 -6.87 6.63
C PRO A 41 14.50 -5.89 5.65
N SER A 42 13.77 -5.57 4.59
CA SER A 42 14.09 -4.45 3.72
C SER A 42 14.00 -3.12 4.49
N ARG A 43 14.64 -2.07 3.94
CA ARG A 43 14.53 -0.72 4.51
C ARG A 43 13.07 -0.25 4.56
N PHE A 44 12.31 -0.58 3.51
CA PHE A 44 10.89 -0.24 3.42
C PHE A 44 10.09 -0.91 4.54
N GLU A 45 10.24 -2.22 4.71
CA GLU A 45 9.54 -3.00 5.75
C GLU A 45 9.83 -2.44 7.16
N ALA A 46 11.11 -2.17 7.46
CA ALA A 46 11.50 -1.63 8.75
C ALA A 46 10.87 -0.25 9.04
N VAL A 47 10.96 0.68 8.08
CA VAL A 47 10.36 2.03 8.23
C VAL A 47 8.83 1.95 8.29
N PHE A 48 8.23 1.08 7.46
CA PHE A 48 6.79 0.86 7.45
C PHE A 48 6.29 0.35 8.81
N ALA A 49 6.99 -0.60 9.43
CA ALA A 49 6.63 -1.12 10.75
C ALA A 49 6.58 -0.04 11.83
N VAL A 50 7.52 0.92 11.80
CA VAL A 50 7.53 2.05 12.74
C VAL A 50 6.36 3.00 12.47
N ILE A 51 6.11 3.35 11.21
CA ILE A 51 5.00 4.24 10.84
C ILE A 51 3.66 3.57 11.20
N TRP A 52 3.50 2.30 10.88
CA TRP A 52 2.31 1.53 11.21
C TRP A 52 2.06 1.51 12.72
N GLY A 53 3.09 1.23 13.52
CA GLY A 53 2.99 1.28 14.98
C GLY A 53 2.55 2.65 15.50
N ALA A 54 3.07 3.74 14.92
CA ALA A 54 2.66 5.10 15.29
C ALA A 54 1.20 5.40 14.90
N VAL A 55 0.76 4.96 13.72
CA VAL A 55 -0.64 5.11 13.26
C VAL A 55 -1.58 4.27 14.13
N ALA A 56 -1.21 3.03 14.43
CA ALA A 56 -1.96 2.13 15.31
C ALA A 56 -2.11 2.72 16.72
N ALA A 57 -1.05 3.31 17.27
CA ALA A 57 -1.10 3.96 18.57
C ALA A 57 -1.94 5.25 18.59
N ALA A 58 -2.10 5.92 17.44
CA ALA A 58 -2.90 7.14 17.30
C ALA A 58 -4.37 6.89 16.91
N LYS A 59 -4.73 5.64 16.66
CA LYS A 59 -6.06 5.20 16.24
C LYS A 59 -7.11 5.50 17.31
N ARG A 60 -8.35 5.82 16.89
CA ARG A 60 -9.48 5.94 17.82
C ARG A 60 -10.22 4.60 17.93
N GLU A 61 -10.91 4.41 19.04
CA GLU A 61 -11.78 3.26 19.24
C GLU A 61 -12.84 3.20 18.14
N GLY A 62 -12.98 2.04 17.49
CA GLY A 62 -13.93 1.82 16.39
C GLY A 62 -13.42 2.13 14.98
N ASP A 63 -12.22 2.71 14.80
CA ASP A 63 -11.62 2.83 13.46
C ASP A 63 -11.21 1.44 12.94
N ASP A 64 -11.07 1.25 11.64
CA ASP A 64 -10.36 0.11 11.05
C ASP A 64 -9.09 0.60 10.37
N LEU A 65 -7.97 -0.09 10.58
CA LEU A 65 -6.70 0.25 9.95
C LEU A 65 -6.39 -0.71 8.82
N VAL A 66 -6.30 -0.14 7.61
CA VAL A 66 -5.87 -0.84 6.41
C VAL A 66 -4.70 -0.07 5.79
N ALA A 67 -3.62 -0.77 5.53
CA ALA A 67 -2.52 -0.25 4.73
C ALA A 67 -2.74 -0.61 3.25
N THR A 68 -2.58 0.39 2.39
CA THR A 68 -2.67 0.25 0.93
C THR A 68 -1.30 0.61 0.36
N ILE A 69 -0.60 -0.36 -0.22
CA ILE A 69 0.79 -0.18 -0.68
C ILE A 69 0.83 -0.36 -2.20
N PRO A 70 1.15 0.69 -2.98
CA PRO A 70 1.38 0.55 -4.41
C PRO A 70 2.74 -0.10 -4.65
N VAL A 71 2.78 -1.14 -5.50
CA VAL A 71 4.02 -1.83 -5.87
C VAL A 71 4.19 -1.86 -7.39
N ASN A 72 5.42 -1.62 -7.84
CA ASN A 72 5.74 -1.53 -9.26
C ASN A 72 5.61 -2.90 -9.94
N LEU A 73 4.79 -2.96 -11.00
CA LEU A 73 4.55 -4.19 -11.75
C LEU A 73 5.52 -4.41 -12.92
N ARG A 74 6.28 -3.40 -13.36
CA ARG A 74 7.09 -3.48 -14.59
C ARG A 74 8.01 -4.70 -14.60
N ARG A 75 8.74 -4.93 -13.50
CA ARG A 75 9.66 -6.08 -13.35
C ARG A 75 8.97 -7.38 -12.93
N ARG A 76 7.65 -7.36 -12.71
CA ARG A 76 6.83 -8.49 -12.26
C ARG A 76 5.95 -9.07 -13.36
N MET A 77 5.87 -8.41 -14.52
CA MET A 77 5.17 -8.92 -15.70
C MET A 77 6.01 -9.96 -16.45
N ASN A 78 5.34 -10.81 -17.24
CA ASN A 78 5.99 -11.78 -18.12
C ASN A 78 5.56 -11.55 -19.59
N PRO A 79 6.41 -10.98 -20.46
CA PRO A 79 7.79 -10.56 -20.20
C PRO A 79 7.88 -9.29 -19.32
N PRO A 80 9.01 -9.06 -18.62
CA PRO A 80 9.23 -7.83 -17.86
C PRO A 80 9.22 -6.59 -18.76
N LEU A 81 8.57 -5.52 -18.30
CA LEU A 81 8.57 -4.23 -18.97
C LEU A 81 9.84 -3.43 -18.65
N LEU A 82 10.23 -2.56 -19.58
CA LEU A 82 11.31 -1.61 -19.39
C LEU A 82 10.96 -0.62 -18.27
N ASP A 83 11.94 -0.29 -17.41
CA ASP A 83 11.75 0.70 -16.34
C ASP A 83 11.35 2.09 -16.88
N GLN A 84 11.73 2.40 -18.14
CA GLN A 84 11.45 3.66 -18.82
C GLN A 84 10.08 3.70 -19.51
N CYS A 85 9.26 2.64 -19.44
CA CYS A 85 7.96 2.64 -20.09
C CYS A 85 7.02 3.66 -19.43
N PHE A 86 6.32 4.43 -20.26
CA PHE A 86 5.37 5.45 -19.81
C PHE A 86 4.06 4.81 -19.31
N GLY A 87 3.37 5.50 -18.40
CA GLY A 87 2.08 5.08 -17.86
C GLY A 87 2.12 4.52 -16.43
N ASN A 88 0.93 4.35 -15.85
CA ASN A 88 0.74 3.85 -14.49
C ASN A 88 0.70 2.32 -14.49
N ILE A 89 1.82 1.69 -14.14
CA ILE A 89 1.96 0.23 -14.11
C ILE A 89 2.35 -0.20 -12.69
N HIS A 90 1.33 -0.33 -11.85
CA HIS A 90 1.44 -0.76 -10.47
C HIS A 90 0.19 -1.56 -10.07
N THR A 91 0.35 -2.38 -9.05
CA THR A 91 -0.75 -3.02 -8.33
C THR A 91 -0.82 -2.41 -6.93
N ILE A 92 -1.95 -2.65 -6.28
CA ILE A 92 -2.19 -2.28 -4.90
C ILE A 92 -2.25 -3.57 -4.09
N ILE A 93 -1.36 -3.71 -3.10
CA ILE A 93 -1.51 -4.72 -2.05
C ILE A 93 -2.17 -4.08 -0.84
N GLN A 94 -3.07 -4.81 -0.19
CA GLN A 94 -3.74 -4.37 1.03
C GLN A 94 -3.31 -5.24 2.21
N ALA A 95 -2.98 -4.61 3.33
CA ALA A 95 -2.64 -5.27 4.58
C ALA A 95 -3.56 -4.75 5.70
N ASN A 96 -4.29 -5.66 6.32
CA ASN A 96 -5.11 -5.43 7.50
C ASN A 96 -4.42 -6.04 8.73
N TRP A 97 -4.60 -5.49 9.93
CA TRP A 97 -4.22 -6.18 11.16
C TRP A 97 -5.44 -6.33 12.06
N PRO A 98 -5.60 -7.48 12.76
CA PRO A 98 -6.66 -7.61 13.76
C PRO A 98 -6.52 -6.50 14.80
N THR A 99 -7.63 -5.80 15.09
CA THR A 99 -7.65 -4.61 15.96
C THR A 99 -7.23 -4.89 17.40
N GLU A 100 -7.27 -6.16 17.85
CA GLU A 100 -7.06 -6.55 19.25
C GLU A 100 -5.64 -7.01 19.58
N GLU A 101 -4.75 -7.16 18.58
CA GLU A 101 -3.38 -7.62 18.80
C GLU A 101 -2.39 -6.45 18.80
N THR A 102 -1.59 -6.34 19.87
CA THR A 102 -0.39 -5.48 19.87
C THR A 102 0.52 -5.91 18.73
N THR A 103 0.54 -5.14 17.65
CA THR A 103 1.29 -5.53 16.46
C THR A 103 2.78 -5.28 16.67
N SER A 104 3.54 -6.36 16.94
CA SER A 104 5.00 -6.33 16.97
C SER A 104 5.58 -5.86 15.63
N TYR A 105 6.74 -5.20 15.64
CA TYR A 105 7.42 -4.85 14.40
C TYR A 105 7.74 -6.07 13.54
N SER A 106 8.08 -7.21 14.16
CA SER A 106 8.34 -8.46 13.43
C SER A 106 7.12 -8.93 12.65
N SER A 107 5.94 -8.97 13.29
CA SER A 107 4.71 -9.41 12.63
C SER A 107 4.26 -8.42 11.54
N VAL A 108 4.51 -7.11 11.72
CA VAL A 108 4.30 -6.14 10.63
C VAL A 108 5.18 -6.49 9.44
N THR A 109 6.48 -6.65 9.66
CA THR A 109 7.44 -6.88 8.58
C THR A 109 7.19 -8.19 7.85
N GLU A 110 6.83 -9.26 8.57
CA GLU A 110 6.58 -10.57 7.98
C GLU A 110 5.37 -10.56 7.04
N LYS A 111 4.24 -9.96 7.47
CA LYS A 111 3.05 -9.87 6.63
C LYS A 111 3.29 -9.00 5.38
N ILE A 112 3.98 -7.87 5.53
CA ILE A 112 4.32 -7.03 4.37
C ILE A 112 5.25 -7.78 3.42
N HIS A 113 6.24 -8.49 3.95
CA HIS A 113 7.14 -9.30 3.15
C HIS A 113 6.40 -10.38 2.36
N GLU A 114 5.47 -11.08 3.01
CA GLU A 114 4.62 -12.09 2.39
C GLU A 114 3.76 -11.48 1.27
N LEU A 115 3.01 -10.42 1.55
CA LEU A 115 2.13 -9.77 0.55
C LEU A 115 2.91 -9.28 -0.68
N ILE A 116 4.06 -8.67 -0.47
CA ILE A 116 4.94 -8.23 -1.57
C ILE A 116 5.44 -9.44 -2.37
N SER A 117 5.78 -10.54 -1.70
CA SER A 117 6.32 -11.76 -2.32
C SER A 117 5.26 -12.57 -3.07
N MET A 118 4.02 -12.60 -2.58
CA MET A 118 2.90 -13.26 -3.27
C MET A 118 2.63 -12.62 -4.63
N GLU A 119 2.75 -11.30 -4.70
CA GLU A 119 2.62 -10.56 -5.96
C GLU A 119 3.78 -10.87 -6.93
N TYR A 120 5.00 -11.07 -6.42
CA TYR A 120 6.13 -11.50 -7.26
C TYR A 120 5.92 -12.89 -7.88
N ASN A 121 5.23 -13.77 -7.18
CA ASN A 121 5.03 -15.16 -7.60
C ASN A 121 3.76 -15.37 -8.45
N GLY A 122 3.08 -14.29 -8.87
CA GLY A 122 1.82 -14.40 -9.62
C GLY A 122 0.69 -15.09 -8.83
N LYS A 123 0.80 -15.13 -7.50
CA LYS A 123 -0.19 -15.77 -6.61
C LYS A 123 -1.29 -14.81 -6.16
N PHE A 124 -1.36 -13.62 -6.75
CA PHE A 124 -2.53 -12.73 -6.68
C PHE A 124 -3.37 -12.91 -7.94
N PRO A 125 -4.30 -13.90 -7.96
CA PRO A 125 -5.05 -14.27 -9.16
C PRO A 125 -6.02 -13.18 -9.65
N LEU A 126 -6.30 -12.14 -8.86
CA LEU A 126 -7.38 -11.20 -9.17
C LEU A 126 -6.95 -9.98 -10.01
N LEU A 127 -5.65 -9.66 -10.12
CA LEU A 127 -5.20 -8.48 -10.88
C LEU A 127 -4.41 -8.82 -12.15
N GLY A 128 -3.67 -9.93 -12.16
CA GLY A 128 -2.96 -10.38 -13.37
C GLY A 128 -3.93 -10.57 -14.54
N ASP A 129 -5.02 -11.31 -14.32
CA ASP A 129 -6.03 -11.61 -15.33
C ASP A 129 -6.84 -10.35 -15.73
N ALA A 130 -7.11 -9.45 -14.78
CA ALA A 130 -7.82 -8.20 -15.03
C ALA A 130 -6.99 -7.19 -15.84
N LEU A 131 -5.67 -7.14 -15.62
CA LEU A 131 -4.77 -6.28 -16.40
C LEU A 131 -4.48 -6.88 -17.77
N GLU A 132 -4.27 -8.20 -17.89
CA GLU A 132 -4.13 -8.85 -19.19
C GLU A 132 -5.39 -8.65 -20.05
N SER A 133 -6.58 -8.82 -19.48
CA SER A 133 -7.84 -8.55 -20.17
C SER A 133 -8.01 -7.08 -20.55
N PHE A 134 -7.58 -6.13 -19.72
CA PHE A 134 -7.57 -4.71 -20.07
C PHE A 134 -6.62 -4.38 -21.24
N PHE A 135 -5.40 -4.93 -21.25
CA PHE A 135 -4.44 -4.71 -22.34
C PHE A 135 -4.93 -5.37 -23.65
N LEU A 136 -5.48 -6.59 -23.57
CA LEU A 136 -6.07 -7.29 -24.71
C LEU A 136 -7.32 -6.57 -25.25
N SER A 137 -8.18 -6.04 -24.38
CA SER A 137 -9.41 -5.34 -24.76
C SER A 137 -9.16 -3.97 -25.39
N ASN A 138 -8.04 -3.31 -25.08
CA ASN A 138 -7.76 -1.96 -25.58
C ASN A 138 -6.84 -1.94 -26.82
N HIS A 139 -6.51 -3.10 -27.40
CA HIS A 139 -5.59 -3.22 -28.54
C HIS A 139 -4.26 -2.46 -28.36
N ILE A 140 -3.83 -2.27 -27.11
CA ILE A 140 -2.52 -1.69 -26.80
C ILE A 140 -1.52 -2.81 -27.05
N LYS A 141 -0.86 -2.77 -28.21
CA LYS A 141 0.12 -3.80 -28.59
C LYS A 141 1.29 -3.78 -27.60
N ARG A 142 1.69 -4.99 -27.17
CA ARG A 142 2.85 -5.29 -26.33
C ARG A 142 4.13 -4.64 -26.84
#